data_AF-A0AA46TIS6-F1
#
_entry.id   AF-A0AA46TIS6-F1
#
_cell.length_a   1.000
_cell.length_b   1.000
_cell.length_c   1.000
_cell.angle_alpha   90.00
_cell.angle_beta   90.00
_cell.angle_gamma   90.00
#
_symmetry.space_group_name_H-M   'P 1'
#
loop_
_entity.id
_entity.type
_entity.pdbx_description
1 polymer ?
#
loop_
_entity_poly.entity_id
_entity_poly.type
_entity_poly.pdbx_seq_one_letter_code
_entity_poly.pdbx_strand_id
1 'polypeptide(L)'
;MLSHHPEGVVLPTYDGRSISQLVRSAGSATAGDANPLDLPPAPRYVLVLIDGLGRDLLAANADCAPYLSGLLDGSLTCGAPSTTVTSLTSLGTGLPPGAHGVVGYTSRIPGTRRTLNALRWSDDIDPLTWQPHPTELSRLASEGLNVSVVNSARFEGTGLTLCSQRGVPYYGISSVWERLDATVDACEASSRSLVYTYESTLDHLGHEHGCTSAKWRERLRDVDADMRRLREALPPDAALVVTADHGMLDLPADGRFDVEDRPDLLDDVLVFAGEARFRQLYVRTGAVDDVARRWRAYCGARAIVATRDEAERAGWFGPIDDRVRPRIGDVLVASLGEFAVFSSRWFGVELKMVGFHGSLTATEMTVPLLVDAPGS
;
A
#
# COMPACT_ATOMS: atom_id res chain seq x y z
N MET A 1 2.35 -27.61 -2.38
CA MET A 1 1.99 -27.74 -3.80
C MET A 1 1.52 -26.38 -4.32
N LEU A 2 2.40 -25.37 -4.29
CA LEU A 2 2.14 -23.99 -4.76
C LEU A 2 3.18 -23.59 -5.81
N SER A 3 3.68 -24.55 -6.61
CA SER A 3 4.71 -24.28 -7.62
C SER A 3 4.17 -23.59 -8.88
N HIS A 4 2.84 -23.49 -9.02
CA HIS A 4 2.17 -22.71 -10.06
C HIS A 4 1.13 -21.80 -9.39
N HIS A 5 1.35 -20.49 -9.46
CA HIS A 5 0.34 -19.52 -9.08
C HIS A 5 -0.77 -19.53 -10.13
N PRO A 6 -2.05 -19.39 -9.72
CA PRO A 6 -3.14 -19.18 -10.66
C PRO A 6 -2.82 -18.02 -11.62
N GLU A 7 -3.27 -18.10 -12.87
CA GLU A 7 -3.16 -16.97 -13.81
C GLU A 7 -3.70 -15.68 -13.19
N GLY A 8 -2.98 -14.57 -13.37
CA GLY A 8 -3.37 -13.25 -12.85
C GLY A 8 -2.91 -12.93 -11.43
N VAL A 9 -2.17 -13.82 -10.77
CA VAL A 9 -1.59 -13.58 -9.44
C VAL A 9 -0.19 -13.01 -9.57
N VAL A 10 0.07 -11.91 -8.84
CA VAL A 10 1.37 -11.24 -8.78
C VAL A 10 1.87 -11.29 -7.34
N LEU A 11 3.06 -11.86 -7.13
CA LEU A 11 3.71 -11.83 -5.83
C LEU A 11 4.59 -10.58 -5.70
N PRO A 12 4.77 -10.05 -4.48
CA PRO A 12 5.69 -8.94 -4.25
C PRO A 12 7.13 -9.31 -4.62
N THR A 13 7.85 -8.38 -5.26
CA THR A 13 9.30 -8.51 -5.53
C THR A 13 10.10 -7.59 -4.61
N TYR A 14 10.10 -7.86 -3.30
CA TYR A 14 10.66 -6.96 -2.28
C TYR A 14 12.13 -6.54 -2.52
N ASP A 15 12.95 -7.45 -3.05
CA ASP A 15 14.36 -7.20 -3.39
C ASP A 15 14.57 -6.72 -4.84
N GLY A 16 13.49 -6.61 -5.62
CA GLY A 16 13.50 -6.18 -7.01
C GLY A 16 12.76 -4.86 -7.22
N ARG A 17 11.98 -4.76 -8.30
CA ARG A 17 11.17 -3.57 -8.61
C ARG A 17 9.94 -3.50 -7.71
N SER A 18 10.14 -3.03 -6.48
CA SER A 18 9.10 -2.89 -5.44
C SER A 18 9.07 -1.47 -4.89
N ILE A 19 7.90 -1.06 -4.38
CA ILE A 19 7.74 0.22 -3.67
C ILE A 19 8.70 0.36 -2.47
N SER A 20 9.12 -0.75 -1.86
CA SER A 20 10.10 -0.74 -0.76
C SER A 20 11.48 -0.21 -1.19
N GLN A 21 11.83 -0.29 -2.48
CA GLN A 21 13.12 0.20 -2.97
C GLN A 21 13.12 1.70 -3.27
N LEU A 22 11.95 2.36 -3.26
CA LEU A 22 11.79 3.67 -3.89
C LEU A 22 12.46 4.81 -3.14
N VAL A 23 12.24 4.92 -1.82
CA VAL A 23 12.84 5.98 -0.98
C VAL A 23 14.37 5.87 -0.99
N ARG A 24 14.89 4.65 -0.79
CA ARG A 24 16.33 4.37 -0.86
C ARG A 24 16.90 4.71 -2.24
N SER A 25 16.21 4.34 -3.31
CA SER A 25 16.68 4.60 -4.67
C SER A 25 16.75 6.10 -4.98
N ALA A 26 15.72 6.86 -4.59
CA ALA A 26 15.72 8.31 -4.73
C ALA A 26 16.84 8.95 -3.90
N GLY A 27 17.05 8.50 -2.66
CA GLY A 27 18.15 8.92 -1.81
C GLY A 27 19.52 8.73 -2.46
N SER A 28 19.82 7.52 -2.95
CA SER A 28 21.07 7.23 -3.67
C SER A 28 21.22 8.03 -4.96
N ALA A 29 20.14 8.22 -5.73
CA ALA A 29 20.17 9.02 -6.94
C ALA A 29 20.48 10.50 -6.68
N THR A 30 20.17 11.04 -5.48
CA THR A 30 20.59 12.40 -5.07
C THR A 30 22.10 12.57 -4.94
N ALA A 31 22.84 11.47 -4.76
CA ALA A 31 24.29 11.44 -4.70
C ALA A 31 24.92 11.09 -6.07
N GLY A 32 24.11 10.73 -7.07
CA GLY A 32 24.58 10.16 -8.33
C GLY A 32 25.04 8.70 -8.22
N ASP A 33 24.68 8.02 -7.13
CA ASP A 33 25.04 6.63 -6.90
C ASP A 33 24.10 5.67 -7.68
N ALA A 34 24.62 4.48 -7.99
CA ALA A 34 23.80 3.40 -8.53
C ALA A 34 22.69 3.02 -7.54
N ASN A 35 21.49 2.73 -8.06
CA ASN A 35 20.32 2.45 -7.24
C ASN A 35 19.46 1.31 -7.81
N PRO A 36 18.71 0.57 -6.96
CA PRO A 36 17.94 -0.61 -7.39
C PRO A 36 16.85 -0.39 -8.44
N LEU A 37 16.37 0.85 -8.62
CA LEU A 37 15.30 1.18 -9.55
C LEU A 37 15.77 1.93 -10.80
N ASP A 38 17.09 2.09 -10.95
CA ASP A 38 17.73 2.83 -12.05
C ASP A 38 17.20 4.28 -12.20
N LEU A 39 16.85 4.94 -11.10
CA LEU A 39 16.42 6.33 -11.11
C LEU A 39 17.58 7.25 -11.56
N PRO A 40 17.32 8.25 -12.43
CA PRO A 40 18.35 9.10 -13.02
C PRO A 40 19.02 10.02 -11.98
N PRO A 41 20.30 10.39 -12.12
CA PRO A 41 20.94 11.29 -11.17
C PRO A 41 20.27 12.67 -11.18
N ALA A 42 19.82 13.14 -10.02
CA ALA A 42 19.29 14.49 -9.84
C ALA A 42 19.51 14.94 -8.39
N PRO A 43 19.98 16.18 -8.12
CA PRO A 43 20.27 16.64 -6.76
C PRO A 43 19.03 16.69 -5.86
N ARG A 44 17.83 16.88 -6.44
CA ARG A 44 16.58 17.00 -5.70
C ARG A 44 15.55 16.03 -6.23
N TYR A 45 14.80 15.44 -5.31
CA TYR A 45 13.75 14.49 -5.61
C TYR A 45 12.45 14.86 -4.90
N VAL A 46 11.35 14.81 -5.64
CA VAL A 46 10.01 14.83 -5.09
C VAL A 46 9.33 13.50 -5.40
N LEU A 47 9.01 12.76 -4.36
CA LEU A 47 8.28 11.50 -4.44
C LEU A 47 6.82 11.75 -4.09
N VAL A 48 5.92 11.55 -5.05
CA VAL A 48 4.47 11.64 -4.87
C VAL A 48 3.88 10.23 -4.87
N LEU A 49 3.18 9.86 -3.81
CA LEU A 49 2.34 8.66 -3.81
C LEU A 49 0.87 9.05 -3.99
N ILE A 50 0.25 8.54 -5.05
CA ILE A 50 -1.18 8.67 -5.33
C ILE A 50 -1.86 7.37 -4.93
N ASP A 51 -2.60 7.42 -3.83
CA ASP A 51 -3.29 6.27 -3.26
C ASP A 51 -4.28 5.66 -4.26
N GLY A 52 -4.24 4.34 -4.42
CA GLY A 52 -5.14 3.60 -5.30
C GLY A 52 -4.92 3.79 -6.82
N LEU A 53 -3.87 4.51 -7.26
CA LEU A 53 -3.54 4.67 -8.68
C LEU A 53 -2.81 3.45 -9.26
N GLY A 54 -3.53 2.35 -9.42
CA GLY A 54 -3.00 1.13 -10.04
C GLY A 54 -2.49 1.38 -11.48
N ARG A 55 -1.45 0.63 -11.89
CA ARG A 55 -0.83 0.80 -13.22
C ARG A 55 -1.84 0.59 -14.35
N ASP A 56 -2.68 -0.42 -14.21
CA ASP A 56 -3.70 -0.74 -15.23
C ASP A 56 -4.83 0.29 -15.24
N LEU A 57 -5.17 0.87 -14.10
CA LEU A 57 -6.15 1.96 -14.01
C LEU A 57 -5.65 3.21 -14.72
N LEU A 58 -4.38 3.58 -14.53
CA LEU A 58 -3.78 4.70 -15.24
C LEU A 58 -3.79 4.45 -16.75
N ALA A 59 -3.29 3.28 -17.19
CA ALA A 59 -3.24 2.95 -18.61
C ALA A 59 -4.62 2.90 -19.29
N ALA A 60 -5.65 2.40 -18.58
CA ALA A 60 -7.02 2.34 -19.08
C ALA A 60 -7.71 3.70 -19.15
N ASN A 61 -7.19 4.73 -18.47
CA ASN A 61 -7.77 6.08 -18.41
C ASN A 61 -6.75 7.14 -18.87
N ALA A 62 -5.93 6.81 -19.87
CA ALA A 62 -4.88 7.71 -20.38
C ALA A 62 -5.43 9.02 -20.96
N ASP A 63 -6.67 9.04 -21.41
CA ASP A 63 -7.40 10.24 -21.85
C ASP A 63 -7.74 11.18 -20.68
N CYS A 64 -7.89 10.63 -19.47
CA CYS A 64 -8.15 11.39 -18.25
C CYS A 64 -6.85 11.89 -17.59
N ALA A 65 -5.73 11.19 -17.77
CA ALA A 65 -4.44 11.56 -17.21
C ALA A 65 -3.33 11.57 -18.25
N PRO A 66 -3.36 12.47 -19.24
CA PRO A 66 -2.40 12.49 -20.33
C PRO A 66 -0.96 12.79 -19.89
N TYR A 67 -0.75 13.60 -18.84
CA TYR A 67 0.59 13.88 -18.33
C TYR A 67 1.18 12.64 -17.65
N LEU A 68 0.48 12.06 -16.67
CA LEU A 68 0.94 10.88 -15.94
C LEU A 68 1.08 9.67 -16.87
N SER A 69 0.14 9.46 -17.78
CA SER A 69 0.20 8.33 -18.72
C SER A 69 1.30 8.49 -19.76
N GLY A 70 1.67 9.73 -20.10
CA GLY A 70 2.81 10.02 -20.97
C GLY A 70 4.16 9.61 -20.37
N LEU A 71 4.24 9.46 -19.04
CA LEU A 71 5.44 9.05 -18.29
C LEU A 71 5.47 7.55 -17.99
N LEU A 72 4.48 6.77 -18.45
CA LEU A 72 4.33 5.38 -18.07
C LEU A 72 5.35 4.48 -18.81
N ASP A 73 6.52 4.28 -18.20
CA ASP A 73 7.62 3.47 -18.75
C ASP A 73 7.99 2.26 -17.87
N GLY A 74 7.31 2.07 -16.73
CA GLY A 74 7.58 0.94 -15.86
C GLY A 74 6.54 0.75 -14.76
N SER A 75 6.74 -0.32 -14.00
CA SER A 75 5.91 -0.65 -12.84
C SER A 75 6.75 -1.14 -11.67
N LEU A 76 6.14 -1.09 -10.49
CA LEU A 76 6.59 -1.73 -9.27
C LEU A 76 5.51 -2.71 -8.79
N THR A 77 5.91 -3.67 -7.98
CA THR A 77 4.96 -4.40 -7.11
C THR A 77 4.79 -3.65 -5.79
N CYS A 78 3.57 -3.60 -5.27
CA CYS A 78 3.34 -3.24 -3.87
C CYS A 78 3.50 -4.45 -2.93
N GLY A 79 3.20 -4.28 -1.63
CA GLY A 79 3.30 -5.35 -0.64
C GLY A 79 2.06 -6.26 -0.61
N ALA A 80 2.16 -7.40 0.07
CA ALA A 80 0.98 -8.21 0.43
C ALA A 80 0.63 -8.05 1.92
N PRO A 81 -0.64 -7.78 2.27
CA PRO A 81 -1.76 -7.45 1.38
C PRO A 81 -1.51 -6.14 0.61
N SER A 82 -2.11 -5.99 -0.58
CA SER A 82 -1.98 -4.80 -1.45
C SER A 82 -2.80 -3.63 -0.89
N THR A 83 -2.40 -3.11 0.26
CA THR A 83 -3.21 -2.20 1.07
C THR A 83 -2.37 -1.05 1.60
N THR A 84 -2.97 0.13 1.72
CA THR A 84 -2.31 1.39 2.11
C THR A 84 -1.38 1.21 3.31
N VAL A 85 -1.88 0.61 4.40
CA VAL A 85 -1.10 0.48 5.64
C VAL A 85 0.18 -0.35 5.47
N THR A 86 0.10 -1.38 4.64
CA THR A 86 1.23 -2.29 4.38
C THR A 86 2.20 -1.62 3.42
N SER A 87 1.69 -1.07 2.33
CA SER A 87 2.48 -0.44 1.28
C SER A 87 3.18 0.84 1.74
N LEU A 88 2.49 1.74 2.45
CA LEU A 88 3.11 2.94 3.01
C LEU A 88 4.20 2.59 4.03
N THR A 89 4.00 1.56 4.84
CA THR A 89 5.04 1.12 5.79
C THR A 89 6.22 0.49 5.06
N SER A 90 5.99 -0.30 4.01
CA SER A 90 7.05 -0.86 3.16
C SER A 90 7.85 0.23 2.45
N LEU A 91 7.17 1.22 1.85
CA LEU A 91 7.79 2.38 1.21
C LEU A 91 8.65 3.17 2.21
N GLY A 92 8.07 3.48 3.36
CA GLY A 92 8.70 4.33 4.37
C GLY A 92 9.87 3.68 5.10
N THR A 93 9.87 2.35 5.23
CA THR A 93 10.90 1.61 5.97
C THR A 93 11.89 0.86 5.08
N GLY A 94 11.58 0.71 3.80
CA GLY A 94 12.34 -0.12 2.87
C GLY A 94 12.27 -1.63 3.16
N LEU A 95 11.40 -2.04 4.08
CA LEU A 95 11.29 -3.42 4.55
C LEU A 95 10.03 -4.09 4.03
N PRO A 96 10.00 -5.43 3.94
CA PRO A 96 8.78 -6.16 3.66
C PRO A 96 7.88 -6.27 4.92
N PRO A 97 6.60 -6.64 4.77
CA PRO A 97 5.62 -6.71 5.87
C PRO A 97 5.97 -7.70 6.97
N GLY A 98 6.63 -8.80 6.63
CA GLY A 98 7.15 -9.79 7.57
C GLY A 98 8.22 -9.21 8.50
N ALA A 99 8.93 -8.17 8.06
CA ALA A 99 9.88 -7.44 8.88
C ALA A 99 9.21 -6.25 9.58
N HIS A 100 8.61 -5.29 8.88
CA HIS A 100 8.07 -4.09 9.56
C HIS A 100 6.84 -4.38 10.44
N GLY A 101 6.08 -5.43 10.15
CA GLY A 101 5.03 -5.95 11.02
C GLY A 101 3.65 -5.29 10.91
N VAL A 102 3.42 -4.51 9.85
CA VAL A 102 2.09 -3.97 9.48
C VAL A 102 1.56 -4.82 8.33
N VAL A 103 0.84 -5.89 8.68
CA VAL A 103 0.55 -7.04 7.79
C VAL A 103 -0.88 -7.07 7.26
N GLY A 104 -1.53 -5.91 7.14
CA GLY A 104 -2.88 -5.76 6.58
C GLY A 104 -3.72 -4.70 7.30
N TYR A 105 -4.88 -4.36 6.74
CA TYR A 105 -5.79 -3.35 7.29
C TYR A 105 -6.17 -3.61 8.75
N THR A 106 -6.53 -4.85 9.07
CA THR A 106 -6.66 -5.32 10.44
C THR A 106 -5.85 -6.59 10.70
N SER A 107 -5.22 -6.68 11.87
CA SER A 107 -4.47 -7.86 12.31
C SER A 107 -4.63 -8.08 13.82
N ARG A 108 -4.47 -9.31 14.29
CA ARG A 108 -4.59 -9.65 15.71
C ARG A 108 -3.47 -8.99 16.51
N ILE A 109 -3.83 -8.39 17.65
CA ILE A 109 -2.88 -8.00 18.69
C ILE A 109 -2.39 -9.29 19.39
N PRO A 110 -1.08 -9.64 19.28
CA PRO A 110 -0.56 -10.91 19.77
C PRO A 110 -0.96 -11.21 21.23
N GLY A 111 -1.32 -12.46 21.51
CA GLY A 111 -1.75 -12.89 22.84
C GLY A 111 -3.20 -12.52 23.21
N THR A 112 -3.94 -11.82 22.35
CA THR A 112 -5.32 -11.41 22.62
C THR A 112 -6.30 -11.87 21.53
N ARG A 113 -7.60 -11.67 21.75
CA ARG A 113 -8.64 -11.80 20.71
C ARG A 113 -9.01 -10.47 20.04
N ARG A 114 -8.27 -9.40 20.32
CA ARG A 114 -8.50 -8.07 19.74
C ARG A 114 -7.72 -7.93 18.42
N THR A 115 -8.25 -7.10 17.53
CA THR A 115 -7.56 -6.68 16.30
C THR A 115 -7.10 -5.23 16.42
N LEU A 116 -5.93 -4.93 15.88
CA LEU A 116 -5.51 -3.57 15.57
C LEU A 116 -6.05 -3.22 14.17
N ASN A 117 -6.69 -2.06 14.05
CA ASN A 117 -6.96 -1.41 12.77
C ASN A 117 -5.82 -0.44 12.48
N ALA A 118 -5.03 -0.69 11.43
CA ALA A 118 -3.79 0.04 11.19
C ALA A 118 -4.00 1.43 10.55
N LEU A 119 -5.20 1.76 10.03
CA LEU A 119 -5.51 3.14 9.61
C LEU A 119 -5.95 4.01 10.80
N ARG A 120 -6.79 3.47 11.68
CA ARG A 120 -7.29 4.22 12.85
C ARG A 120 -6.26 4.29 13.96
N TRP A 121 -5.54 3.17 14.17
CA TRP A 121 -4.62 2.92 15.26
C TRP A 121 -5.26 3.01 16.64
N SER A 122 -4.97 2.07 17.54
CA SER A 122 -5.48 2.13 18.92
C SER A 122 -4.46 2.81 19.83
N ASP A 123 -4.91 3.74 20.67
CA ASP A 123 -4.04 4.53 21.56
C ASP A 123 -3.25 3.67 22.56
N ASP A 124 -3.77 2.47 22.90
CA ASP A 124 -3.12 1.52 23.81
C ASP A 124 -1.99 0.70 23.14
N ILE A 125 -1.77 0.87 21.83
CA ILE A 125 -0.72 0.19 21.08
C ILE A 125 0.32 1.21 20.63
N ASP A 126 1.49 1.20 21.27
CA ASP A 126 2.62 2.05 20.89
C ASP A 126 3.10 1.71 19.46
N PRO A 127 3.00 2.64 18.50
CA PRO A 127 3.48 2.45 17.13
C PRO A 127 4.97 2.11 17.04
N LEU A 128 5.81 2.66 17.93
CA LEU A 128 7.26 2.47 17.90
C LEU A 128 7.65 1.07 18.39
N THR A 129 6.87 0.50 19.30
CA THR A 129 7.00 -0.91 19.68
C THR A 129 6.44 -1.83 18.59
N TRP A 130 5.36 -1.42 17.91
CA TRP A 130 4.77 -2.21 16.83
C TRP A 130 5.69 -2.32 15.61
N GLN A 131 6.24 -1.19 15.15
CA GLN A 131 7.23 -1.06 14.08
C GLN A 131 8.49 -0.38 14.65
N PRO A 132 9.53 -1.16 15.02
CA PRO A 132 10.71 -0.64 15.70
C PRO A 132 11.82 -0.16 14.75
N HIS A 133 11.76 -0.49 13.45
CA HIS A 133 12.84 -0.17 12.52
C HIS A 133 12.80 1.31 12.11
N PRO A 134 13.95 1.99 11.96
CA PRO A 134 13.97 3.35 11.43
C PRO A 134 13.35 3.41 10.04
N THR A 135 12.76 4.56 9.70
CA THR A 135 12.30 4.85 8.33
C THR A 135 13.51 5.13 7.44
N GLU A 136 13.44 4.80 6.17
CA GLU A 136 14.47 5.19 5.18
C GLU A 136 14.60 6.71 5.10
N LEU A 137 13.50 7.45 5.27
CA LEU A 137 13.52 8.92 5.38
C LEU A 137 14.44 9.38 6.51
N SER A 138 14.31 8.80 7.70
CA SER A 138 15.15 9.14 8.86
C SER A 138 16.62 8.73 8.67
N ARG A 139 16.87 7.59 8.00
CA ARG A 139 18.23 7.13 7.68
C ARG A 139 18.93 8.11 6.73
N LEU A 140 18.29 8.45 5.63
CA LEU A 140 18.81 9.42 4.66
C LEU A 140 19.03 10.80 5.30
N ALA A 141 18.14 11.24 6.19
CA ALA A 141 18.32 12.48 6.94
C ALA A 141 19.57 12.42 7.85
N SER A 142 19.78 11.30 8.56
CA SER A 142 20.99 11.09 9.38
C SER A 142 22.29 11.02 8.56
N GLU A 143 22.19 10.68 7.27
CA GLU A 143 23.28 10.67 6.30
C GLU A 143 23.54 12.05 5.68
N GLY A 144 22.75 13.07 6.08
CA GLY A 144 22.93 14.47 5.70
C GLY A 144 22.09 14.94 4.51
N LEU A 145 21.16 14.12 4.01
CA LEU A 145 20.18 14.56 3.00
C LEU A 145 19.09 15.42 3.65
N ASN A 146 18.66 16.51 3.00
CA ASN A 146 17.51 17.27 3.47
C ASN A 146 16.22 16.54 3.12
N VAL A 147 15.67 15.79 4.07
CA VAL A 147 14.47 14.97 3.85
C VAL A 147 13.27 15.57 4.58
N SER A 148 12.11 15.58 3.95
CA SER A 148 10.86 16.05 4.57
C SER A 148 9.63 15.32 4.04
N VAL A 149 8.54 15.46 4.79
CA VAL A 149 7.21 14.97 4.42
C VAL A 149 6.26 16.15 4.30
N VAL A 150 5.51 16.22 3.19
CA VAL A 150 4.43 17.18 2.97
C VAL A 150 3.13 16.40 2.80
N ASN A 151 2.28 16.40 3.83
CA ASN A 151 1.09 15.56 3.87
C ASN A 151 0.02 16.18 4.78
N SER A 152 -1.22 15.68 4.73
CA SER A 152 -2.34 16.25 5.49
C SER A 152 -1.99 16.40 6.97
N ALA A 153 -2.27 17.58 7.54
CA ALA A 153 -2.09 17.83 8.97
C ALA A 153 -2.88 16.83 9.84
N ARG A 154 -3.94 16.22 9.29
CA ARG A 154 -4.74 15.19 9.97
C ARG A 154 -3.99 13.88 10.21
N PHE A 155 -2.95 13.59 9.43
CA PHE A 155 -2.15 12.38 9.58
C PHE A 155 -0.93 12.59 10.47
N GLU A 156 -0.60 13.84 10.82
CA GLU A 156 0.55 14.16 11.66
C GLU A 156 0.42 13.47 13.02
N GLY A 157 1.47 12.74 13.43
CA GLY A 157 1.50 12.01 14.70
C GLY A 157 0.59 10.79 14.81
N THR A 158 -0.19 10.45 13.77
CA THR A 158 -0.99 9.20 13.78
C THR A 158 -0.10 7.96 13.79
N GLY A 159 -0.59 6.84 14.31
CA GLY A 159 0.22 5.64 14.47
C GLY A 159 0.78 5.08 13.15
N LEU A 160 0.03 5.16 12.05
CA LEU A 160 0.51 4.77 10.72
C LEU A 160 1.64 5.69 10.23
N THR A 161 1.47 7.01 10.36
CA THR A 161 2.51 7.99 10.01
C THR A 161 3.75 7.78 10.86
N LEU A 162 3.59 7.48 12.15
CA LEU A 162 4.73 7.14 13.01
C LEU A 162 5.43 5.86 12.55
N CYS A 163 4.72 4.84 12.09
CA CYS A 163 5.32 3.61 11.56
C CYS A 163 6.05 3.79 10.22
N SER A 164 5.59 4.72 9.36
CA SER A 164 6.04 4.83 7.97
C SER A 164 6.90 6.06 7.67
N GLN A 165 6.65 7.19 8.32
CA GLN A 165 7.12 8.51 7.87
C GLN A 165 7.85 9.32 8.96
N ARG A 166 8.06 8.75 10.16
CA ARG A 166 8.70 9.46 11.29
C ARG A 166 10.18 9.79 11.05
N GLY A 167 10.69 10.70 11.88
CA GLY A 167 12.13 10.98 12.02
C GLY A 167 12.66 12.10 11.11
N VAL A 168 11.76 12.81 10.43
CA VAL A 168 12.05 13.96 9.57
C VAL A 168 10.99 15.06 9.79
N PRO A 169 11.25 16.32 9.39
CA PRO A 169 10.24 17.37 9.42
C PRO A 169 8.96 16.97 8.67
N TYR A 170 7.81 17.22 9.30
CA TYR A 170 6.49 17.00 8.72
C TYR A 170 5.80 18.36 8.52
N TYR A 171 5.46 18.66 7.27
CA TYR A 171 4.74 19.86 6.88
C TYR A 171 3.26 19.51 6.66
N GLY A 172 2.45 19.79 7.68
CA GLY A 172 1.02 19.54 7.67
C GLY A 172 0.26 20.50 6.76
N ILE A 173 -0.45 19.96 5.78
CA ILE A 173 -1.29 20.74 4.84
C ILE A 173 -2.79 20.52 5.07
N SER A 174 -3.60 21.49 4.66
CA SER A 174 -5.07 21.46 4.72
C SER A 174 -5.73 21.53 3.34
N SER A 175 -4.97 21.81 2.28
CA SER A 175 -5.48 21.86 0.90
C SER A 175 -4.45 21.42 -0.15
N VAL A 176 -4.91 21.18 -1.38
CA VAL A 176 -4.06 20.84 -2.53
C VAL A 176 -3.12 21.99 -2.90
N TRP A 177 -3.57 23.24 -2.78
CA TRP A 177 -2.74 24.41 -3.09
C TRP A 177 -1.57 24.54 -2.10
N GLU A 178 -1.86 24.36 -0.82
CA GLU A 178 -0.82 24.29 0.22
C GLU A 178 0.15 23.13 -0.02
N ARG A 179 -0.31 22.00 -0.57
CA ARG A 179 0.57 20.87 -0.94
C ARG A 179 1.62 21.29 -1.94
N LEU A 180 1.22 21.98 -3.01
CA LEU A 180 2.13 22.38 -4.08
C LEU A 180 3.18 23.33 -3.52
N ASP A 181 2.76 24.41 -2.88
CA ASP A 181 3.66 25.43 -2.34
C ASP A 181 4.62 24.83 -1.31
N ALA A 182 4.11 24.06 -0.33
CA ALA A 182 4.95 23.44 0.69
C ALA A 182 5.93 22.39 0.11
N THR A 183 5.55 21.70 -0.96
CA THR A 183 6.43 20.73 -1.64
C THR A 183 7.57 21.44 -2.38
N VAL A 184 7.27 22.53 -3.07
CA VAL A 184 8.28 23.35 -3.76
C VAL A 184 9.24 23.97 -2.74
N ASP A 185 8.71 24.62 -1.71
CA ASP A 185 9.52 25.24 -0.64
C ASP A 185 10.45 24.20 0.04
N ALA A 186 9.90 23.02 0.38
CA ALA A 186 10.68 21.95 0.99
C ALA A 186 11.75 21.37 0.05
N CYS A 187 11.47 21.32 -1.26
CA CYS A 187 12.41 20.89 -2.28
C CYS A 187 13.57 21.89 -2.41
N GLU A 188 13.27 23.19 -2.39
CA GLU A 188 14.25 24.28 -2.54
C GLU A 188 15.07 24.56 -1.28
N ALA A 189 14.64 24.06 -0.12
CA ALA A 189 15.29 24.30 1.17
C ALA A 189 16.77 23.88 1.24
N SER A 190 17.24 23.04 0.30
CA SER A 190 18.63 22.58 0.23
C SER A 190 19.08 22.39 -1.22
N SER A 191 20.40 22.37 -1.43
CA SER A 191 21.01 21.96 -2.71
C SER A 191 20.85 20.46 -2.99
N ARG A 192 20.59 19.65 -1.96
CA ARG A 192 20.22 18.24 -2.08
C ARG A 192 19.05 17.93 -1.15
N SER A 193 17.95 17.46 -1.72
CA SER A 193 16.70 17.24 -0.96
C SER A 193 15.90 16.04 -1.48
N LEU A 194 15.11 15.45 -0.58
CA LEU A 194 14.10 14.44 -0.88
C LEU A 194 12.81 14.79 -0.16
N VAL A 195 11.75 15.10 -0.90
CA VAL A 195 10.43 15.41 -0.35
C VAL A 195 9.47 14.26 -0.66
N TYR A 196 8.82 13.72 0.37
CA TYR A 196 7.71 12.78 0.20
C TYR A 196 6.37 13.51 0.33
N THR A 197 5.45 13.27 -0.62
CA THR A 197 4.08 13.79 -0.56
C THR A 197 3.05 12.74 -0.97
N TYR A 198 1.81 12.95 -0.54
CA TYR A 198 0.76 11.94 -0.61
C TYR A 198 -0.59 12.55 -1.06
N GLU A 199 -1.31 11.79 -1.87
CA GLU A 199 -2.62 12.11 -2.42
C GLU A 199 -3.56 10.93 -2.09
N SER A 200 -4.53 11.14 -1.19
CA SER A 200 -5.45 10.08 -0.68
C SER A 200 -6.85 10.08 -1.30
N THR A 201 -7.22 11.16 -1.98
CA THR A 201 -8.60 11.39 -2.41
C THR A 201 -9.01 10.53 -3.60
N LEU A 202 -8.06 10.11 -4.44
CA LEU A 202 -8.35 9.23 -5.57
C LEU A 202 -8.84 7.85 -5.10
N ASP A 203 -8.13 7.23 -4.15
CA ASP A 203 -8.54 6.01 -3.47
C ASP A 203 -9.90 6.15 -2.79
N HIS A 204 -10.08 7.22 -2.01
CA HIS A 204 -11.33 7.49 -1.30
C HIS A 204 -12.55 7.52 -2.24
N LEU A 205 -12.44 8.19 -3.39
CA LEU A 205 -13.51 8.20 -4.40
C LEU A 205 -13.66 6.85 -5.11
N GLY A 206 -12.59 6.08 -5.22
CA GLY A 206 -12.63 4.69 -5.70
C GLY A 206 -13.48 3.81 -4.80
N HIS A 207 -13.26 3.88 -3.49
CA HIS A 207 -14.10 3.18 -2.51
C HIS A 207 -15.55 3.66 -2.51
N GLU A 208 -15.79 4.98 -2.56
CA GLU A 208 -17.14 5.54 -2.45
C GLU A 208 -18.00 5.34 -3.73
N HIS A 209 -17.40 5.47 -4.90
CA HIS A 209 -18.13 5.54 -6.17
C HIS A 209 -17.69 4.51 -7.22
N GLY A 210 -16.56 3.86 -7.00
CA GLY A 210 -15.94 2.92 -7.93
C GLY A 210 -14.84 3.55 -8.77
N CYS A 211 -13.78 2.79 -9.03
CA CYS A 211 -12.63 3.20 -9.84
C CYS A 211 -12.94 3.30 -11.34
N THR A 212 -14.15 2.90 -11.77
CA THR A 212 -14.66 3.10 -13.13
C THR A 212 -15.69 4.23 -13.24
N SER A 213 -15.95 4.97 -12.16
CA SER A 213 -16.98 6.01 -12.12
C SER A 213 -16.55 7.31 -12.80
N ALA A 214 -17.53 8.13 -13.20
CA ALA A 214 -17.27 9.47 -13.73
C ALA A 214 -16.58 10.38 -12.70
N LYS A 215 -16.98 10.26 -11.41
CA LYS A 215 -16.38 11.02 -10.31
C LYS A 215 -14.92 10.66 -10.07
N TRP A 216 -14.58 9.37 -10.12
CA TRP A 216 -13.20 8.93 -10.01
C TRP A 216 -12.35 9.45 -11.18
N ARG A 217 -12.86 9.39 -12.42
CA ARG A 217 -12.17 9.93 -13.60
C ARG A 217 -12.00 11.45 -13.56
N GLU A 218 -12.99 12.18 -13.05
CA GLU A 218 -12.86 13.63 -12.82
C GLU A 218 -11.72 13.91 -11.83
N ARG A 219 -11.65 13.18 -10.73
CA ARG A 219 -10.55 13.33 -9.79
C ARG A 219 -9.19 12.97 -10.39
N LEU A 220 -9.13 11.93 -11.22
CA LEU A 220 -7.91 11.57 -11.92
C LEU A 220 -7.41 12.72 -12.82
N ARG A 221 -8.31 13.45 -13.51
CA ARG A 221 -7.95 14.65 -14.29
C ARG A 221 -7.36 15.76 -13.42
N ASP A 222 -7.94 15.98 -12.24
CA ASP A 222 -7.41 16.97 -11.30
C ASP A 222 -6.01 16.58 -10.82
N VAL A 223 -5.82 15.31 -10.45
CA VAL A 223 -4.52 14.79 -9.99
C VAL A 223 -3.48 14.90 -11.11
N ASP A 224 -3.83 14.56 -12.35
CA ASP A 224 -2.94 14.74 -13.51
C ASP A 224 -2.50 16.20 -13.69
N ALA A 225 -3.46 17.13 -13.65
CA ALA A 225 -3.19 18.56 -13.74
C ALA A 225 -2.35 19.08 -12.58
N ASP A 226 -2.59 18.61 -11.35
CA ASP A 226 -1.81 18.97 -10.17
C ASP A 226 -0.36 18.48 -10.29
N MET A 227 -0.14 17.25 -10.77
CA MET A 227 1.21 16.68 -10.95
C MET A 227 1.99 17.42 -12.04
N ARG A 228 1.32 17.81 -13.14
CA ARG A 228 1.92 18.66 -14.15
C ARG A 228 2.32 20.03 -13.60
N ARG A 229 1.43 20.69 -12.86
CA ARG A 229 1.72 21.99 -12.22
C ARG A 229 2.87 21.89 -11.23
N LEU A 230 2.90 20.83 -10.42
CA LEU A 230 4.00 20.56 -9.52
C LEU A 230 5.31 20.45 -10.29
N ARG A 231 5.35 19.64 -11.36
CA ARG A 231 6.55 19.51 -12.20
C ARG A 231 7.01 20.84 -12.78
N GLU A 232 6.10 21.65 -13.29
CA GLU A 232 6.39 22.98 -13.87
C GLU A 232 6.90 23.97 -12.82
N ALA A 233 6.51 23.82 -11.55
CA ALA A 233 6.93 24.68 -10.44
C ALA A 233 8.25 24.24 -9.78
N LEU A 234 8.64 22.96 -9.92
CA LEU A 234 9.87 22.45 -9.34
C LEU A 234 11.13 23.04 -10.01
N PRO A 235 12.26 23.12 -9.26
CA PRO A 235 13.55 23.48 -9.84
C PRO A 235 13.89 22.65 -11.09
N PRO A 236 14.59 23.23 -12.08
CA PRO A 236 14.91 22.54 -13.33
C PRO A 236 15.83 21.33 -13.15
N ASP A 237 16.52 21.23 -12.01
CA ASP A 237 17.39 20.13 -11.61
C ASP A 237 16.73 19.14 -10.64
N ALA A 238 15.42 19.27 -10.38
CA ALA A 238 14.66 18.33 -9.57
C ALA A 238 14.03 17.23 -10.43
N ALA A 239 14.02 16.01 -9.92
CA ALA A 239 13.24 14.89 -10.46
C ALA A 239 11.92 14.74 -9.71
N LEU A 240 10.83 14.55 -10.46
CA LEU A 240 9.52 14.15 -9.95
C LEU A 240 9.35 12.65 -10.18
N VAL A 241 9.07 11.92 -9.11
CA VAL A 241 8.73 10.50 -9.15
C VAL A 241 7.32 10.31 -8.63
N VAL A 242 6.46 9.67 -9.41
CA VAL A 242 5.06 9.39 -9.03
C VAL A 242 4.82 7.88 -9.03
N THR A 243 4.17 7.39 -7.98
CA THR A 243 3.78 5.98 -7.83
C THR A 243 2.43 5.85 -7.10
N ALA A 244 2.01 4.62 -6.82
CA ALA A 244 0.90 4.29 -5.93
C ALA A 244 1.31 3.25 -4.89
N ASP A 245 0.46 3.04 -3.89
CA ASP A 245 0.55 2.01 -2.87
C ASP A 245 -0.17 0.71 -3.25
N HIS A 246 -1.20 0.79 -4.10
CA HIS A 246 -1.89 -0.34 -4.72
C HIS A 246 -2.73 0.12 -5.91
N GLY A 247 -3.30 -0.85 -6.63
CA GLY A 247 -4.43 -0.60 -7.54
C GLY A 247 -5.78 -0.80 -6.87
N MET A 248 -6.82 -0.91 -7.69
CA MET A 248 -8.22 -1.00 -7.24
C MET A 248 -9.05 -1.71 -8.31
N LEU A 249 -10.12 -2.40 -7.90
CA LEU A 249 -11.16 -2.91 -8.80
C LEU A 249 -12.54 -2.68 -8.20
N ASP A 250 -13.55 -2.57 -9.06
CA ASP A 250 -14.94 -2.49 -8.62
C ASP A 250 -15.52 -3.89 -8.39
N LEU A 251 -16.24 -4.07 -7.29
CA LEU A 251 -16.98 -5.30 -6.99
C LEU A 251 -18.49 -5.07 -7.07
N PRO A 252 -19.25 -5.94 -7.77
CA PRO A 252 -20.70 -5.82 -7.84
C PRO A 252 -21.33 -5.85 -6.44
N ALA A 253 -22.39 -5.06 -6.25
CA ALA A 253 -23.14 -5.02 -5.00
C ALA A 253 -24.00 -6.29 -4.83
N ASP A 254 -24.56 -6.78 -5.94
CA ASP A 254 -25.42 -7.96 -5.95
C ASP A 254 -24.61 -9.25 -5.79
N GLY A 255 -25.12 -10.16 -4.97
CA GLY A 255 -24.51 -11.49 -4.78
C GLY A 255 -23.19 -11.48 -4.00
N ARG A 256 -22.88 -10.40 -3.27
CA ARG A 256 -21.73 -10.35 -2.35
C ARG A 256 -21.82 -11.49 -1.34
N PHE A 257 -20.68 -12.15 -1.12
CA PHE A 257 -20.59 -13.22 -0.15
C PHE A 257 -20.34 -12.65 1.24
N ASP A 258 -21.34 -12.75 2.12
CA ASP A 258 -21.22 -12.44 3.54
C ASP A 258 -20.91 -13.72 4.33
N VAL A 259 -19.85 -13.70 5.15
CA VAL A 259 -19.42 -14.91 5.86
C VAL A 259 -20.46 -15.37 6.90
N GLU A 260 -21.32 -14.46 7.35
CA GLU A 260 -22.45 -14.70 8.25
C GLU A 260 -23.48 -15.67 7.66
N ASP A 261 -23.60 -15.73 6.32
CA ASP A 261 -24.48 -16.69 5.64
C ASP A 261 -23.91 -18.12 5.65
N ARG A 262 -22.64 -18.28 6.05
CA ARG A 262 -21.90 -19.54 6.09
C ARG A 262 -21.18 -19.70 7.43
N PRO A 263 -21.93 -19.83 8.55
CA PRO A 263 -21.34 -19.93 9.88
C PRO A 263 -20.41 -21.15 10.03
N ASP A 264 -20.59 -22.20 9.23
CA ASP A 264 -19.71 -23.38 9.18
C ASP A 264 -18.27 -23.04 8.79
N LEU A 265 -18.04 -21.94 8.06
CA LEU A 265 -16.69 -21.47 7.75
C LEU A 265 -15.98 -20.81 8.93
N LEU A 266 -16.74 -20.40 9.95
CA LEU A 266 -16.24 -19.76 11.17
C LEU A 266 -16.00 -20.76 12.30
N ASP A 267 -16.33 -22.04 12.11
CA ASP A 267 -15.98 -23.10 13.05
C ASP A 267 -14.46 -23.08 13.31
N ASP A 268 -14.08 -23.13 14.59
CA ASP A 268 -12.70 -23.01 15.09
C ASP A 268 -11.97 -21.69 14.80
N VAL A 269 -12.62 -20.70 14.17
CA VAL A 269 -12.07 -19.36 13.98
C VAL A 269 -12.28 -18.53 15.25
N LEU A 270 -11.19 -18.10 15.87
CA LEU A 270 -11.18 -17.31 17.11
C LEU A 270 -11.20 -15.80 16.84
N VAL A 271 -10.56 -15.37 15.76
CA VAL A 271 -10.50 -13.97 15.33
C VAL A 271 -10.58 -13.95 13.80
N PHE A 272 -11.46 -13.08 13.28
CA PHE A 272 -11.64 -12.82 11.86
C PHE A 272 -11.16 -11.39 11.57
N ALA A 273 -10.11 -11.25 10.76
CA ALA A 273 -9.44 -9.98 10.49
C ALA A 273 -9.02 -9.84 9.01
N GLY A 274 -8.17 -8.86 8.70
CA GLY A 274 -7.78 -8.47 7.36
C GLY A 274 -8.76 -7.46 6.75
N GLU A 275 -9.00 -7.63 5.45
CA GLU A 275 -9.88 -6.81 4.59
C GLU A 275 -10.64 -7.72 3.63
N ALA A 276 -11.71 -7.22 3.00
CA ALA A 276 -12.61 -8.04 2.18
C ALA A 276 -11.89 -8.87 1.10
N ARG A 277 -10.83 -8.30 0.51
CA ARG A 277 -10.00 -8.94 -0.52
C ARG A 277 -8.94 -9.88 0.06
N PHE A 278 -8.57 -9.72 1.33
CA PHE A 278 -7.53 -10.52 1.99
C PHE A 278 -7.88 -10.76 3.47
N ARG A 279 -8.50 -11.91 3.77
CA ARG A 279 -8.87 -12.25 5.16
C ARG A 279 -7.77 -13.00 5.89
N GLN A 280 -7.65 -12.66 7.17
CA GLN A 280 -6.75 -13.31 8.12
C GLN A 280 -7.58 -14.00 9.19
N LEU A 281 -7.52 -15.33 9.22
CA LEU A 281 -8.24 -16.17 10.15
C LEU A 281 -7.27 -16.67 11.21
N TYR A 282 -7.55 -16.37 12.47
CA TYR A 282 -6.80 -16.92 13.59
C TYR A 282 -7.60 -18.01 14.23
N VAL A 283 -7.02 -19.18 14.36
CA VAL A 283 -7.78 -20.41 14.62
C VAL A 283 -7.40 -21.04 15.96
N ARG A 284 -8.27 -21.91 16.45
CA ARG A 284 -7.97 -22.75 17.62
C ARG A 284 -6.75 -23.63 17.35
N THR A 285 -5.90 -23.82 18.36
CA THR A 285 -4.75 -24.72 18.28
C THR A 285 -5.16 -26.09 17.77
N GLY A 286 -4.44 -26.58 16.75
CA GLY A 286 -4.69 -27.86 16.09
C GLY A 286 -5.75 -27.84 14.99
N ALA A 287 -6.40 -26.70 14.71
CA ALA A 287 -7.48 -26.61 13.72
C ALA A 287 -7.08 -25.99 12.35
N VAL A 288 -5.80 -25.63 12.16
CA VAL A 288 -5.32 -24.93 10.94
C VAL A 288 -5.68 -25.69 9.67
N ASP A 289 -5.39 -26.98 9.61
CA ASP A 289 -5.62 -27.79 8.41
C ASP A 289 -7.11 -28.01 8.12
N ASP A 290 -7.93 -28.14 9.17
CA ASP A 290 -9.38 -28.28 9.02
C ASP A 290 -10.03 -26.99 8.52
N VAL A 291 -9.67 -25.85 9.11
CA VAL A 291 -10.13 -24.52 8.65
C VAL A 291 -9.67 -24.26 7.22
N ALA A 292 -8.39 -24.46 6.91
CA ALA A 292 -7.87 -24.27 5.56
C ALA A 292 -8.60 -25.16 4.54
N ARG A 293 -8.89 -26.43 4.88
CA ARG A 293 -9.66 -27.34 4.01
C ARG A 293 -11.09 -26.85 3.77
N ARG A 294 -11.79 -26.41 4.82
CA ARG A 294 -13.16 -25.85 4.71
C ARG A 294 -13.17 -24.65 3.77
N TRP A 295 -12.28 -23.70 3.99
CA TRP A 295 -12.19 -22.48 3.18
C TRP A 295 -11.78 -22.77 1.73
N ARG A 296 -10.82 -23.68 1.49
CA ARG A 296 -10.47 -24.12 0.13
C ARG A 296 -11.65 -24.73 -0.60
N ALA A 297 -12.36 -25.66 0.05
CA ALA A 297 -13.50 -26.33 -0.54
C ALA A 297 -14.62 -25.34 -0.92
N TYR A 298 -14.85 -24.33 -0.07
CA TYR A 298 -15.87 -23.32 -0.33
C TYR A 298 -15.46 -22.29 -1.39
N CYS A 299 -14.25 -21.71 -1.28
CA CYS A 299 -13.80 -20.68 -2.19
C CYS A 299 -13.54 -21.22 -3.60
N GLY A 300 -13.01 -22.44 -3.72
CA GLY A 300 -12.59 -23.00 -5.00
C GLY A 300 -11.58 -22.10 -5.69
N ALA A 301 -11.76 -21.87 -7.00
CA ALA A 301 -10.86 -21.02 -7.80
C ALA A 301 -11.02 -19.51 -7.52
N ARG A 302 -12.01 -19.10 -6.72
CA ARG A 302 -12.30 -17.68 -6.45
C ARG A 302 -11.35 -17.04 -5.42
N ALA A 303 -10.55 -17.84 -4.72
CA ALA A 303 -9.56 -17.32 -3.78
C ALA A 303 -8.38 -18.29 -3.63
N ILE A 304 -7.21 -17.76 -3.31
CA ILE A 304 -6.08 -18.55 -2.81
C ILE A 304 -6.22 -18.64 -1.30
N VAL A 305 -6.43 -19.86 -0.81
CA VAL A 305 -6.46 -20.15 0.62
C VAL A 305 -5.16 -20.85 1.02
N ALA A 306 -4.35 -20.16 1.81
CA ALA A 306 -3.05 -20.62 2.27
C ALA A 306 -3.02 -20.66 3.80
N THR A 307 -2.34 -21.65 4.37
CA THR A 307 -1.90 -21.54 5.77
C THR A 307 -0.80 -20.50 5.88
N ARG A 308 -0.57 -19.96 7.08
CA ARG A 308 0.55 -19.03 7.32
C ARG A 308 1.88 -19.57 6.82
N ASP A 309 2.16 -20.84 7.09
CA ASP A 309 3.42 -21.49 6.71
C ASP A 309 3.55 -21.65 5.19
N GLU A 310 2.43 -21.85 4.48
CA GLU A 310 2.43 -21.89 3.02
C GLU A 310 2.66 -20.50 2.41
N ALA A 311 2.01 -19.46 2.95
CA ALA A 311 2.21 -18.08 2.51
C ALA A 311 3.62 -17.56 2.81
N GLU A 312 4.19 -17.95 3.96
CA GLU A 312 5.59 -17.70 4.32
C GLU A 312 6.54 -18.34 3.31
N ARG A 313 6.36 -19.63 3.00
CA ARG A 313 7.16 -20.31 1.95
C ARG A 313 6.97 -19.72 0.56
N ALA A 314 5.79 -19.18 0.27
CA ALA A 314 5.48 -18.51 -0.99
C ALA A 314 5.99 -17.05 -1.02
N GLY A 315 6.62 -16.56 0.05
CA GLY A 315 7.23 -15.23 0.10
C GLY A 315 6.24 -14.07 0.16
N TRP A 316 4.97 -14.31 0.53
CA TRP A 316 3.93 -13.27 0.53
C TRP A 316 4.33 -12.05 1.36
N PHE A 317 4.99 -12.26 2.50
CA PHE A 317 5.35 -11.19 3.42
C PHE A 317 6.86 -10.89 3.44
N GLY A 318 7.65 -11.48 2.53
CA GLY A 318 9.12 -11.52 2.65
C GLY A 318 9.57 -12.33 3.88
N PRO A 319 10.83 -12.19 4.33
CA PRO A 319 11.28 -12.76 5.60
C PRO A 319 10.41 -12.29 6.77
N ILE A 320 9.98 -13.22 7.63
CA ILE A 320 9.08 -12.94 8.76
C ILE A 320 9.85 -12.97 10.07
N ASP A 321 9.87 -11.85 10.79
CA ASP A 321 10.40 -11.77 12.14
C ASP A 321 9.51 -12.55 13.12
N ASP A 322 10.11 -13.19 14.12
CA ASP A 322 9.40 -13.92 15.17
C ASP A 322 8.35 -13.06 15.89
N ARG A 323 8.63 -11.76 16.08
CA ARG A 323 7.70 -10.81 16.71
C ARG A 323 6.48 -10.49 15.83
N VAL A 324 6.62 -10.63 14.51
CA VAL A 324 5.60 -10.30 13.51
C VAL A 324 4.72 -11.51 13.23
N ARG A 325 5.30 -12.71 13.23
CA ARG A 325 4.61 -13.95 12.89
C ARG A 325 3.24 -14.15 13.59
N PRO A 326 3.06 -13.85 14.89
CA PRO A 326 1.77 -13.98 15.58
C PRO A 326 0.70 -12.98 15.13
N ARG A 327 1.10 -11.91 14.42
CA ARG A 327 0.20 -10.90 13.82
C ARG A 327 -0.38 -11.39 12.50
N ILE A 328 0.27 -12.33 11.81
CA ILE A 328 -0.22 -12.91 10.57
C ILE A 328 -1.22 -14.03 10.89
N GLY A 329 -2.37 -14.02 10.21
CA GLY A 329 -3.42 -15.05 10.31
C GLY A 329 -2.87 -16.46 10.13
N ASP A 330 -3.46 -17.43 10.83
CA ASP A 330 -3.07 -18.85 10.72
C ASP A 330 -3.55 -19.45 9.37
N VAL A 331 -4.69 -18.97 8.87
CA VAL A 331 -5.20 -19.22 7.51
C VAL A 331 -5.49 -17.88 6.84
N LEU A 332 -5.07 -17.74 5.59
CA LEU A 332 -5.18 -16.54 4.78
C LEU A 332 -6.05 -16.82 3.57
N VAL A 333 -6.94 -15.89 3.23
CA VAL A 333 -7.86 -16.00 2.09
C VAL A 333 -7.67 -14.78 1.20
N ALA A 334 -6.87 -14.92 0.14
CA ALA A 334 -6.63 -13.90 -0.85
C ALA A 334 -7.62 -14.06 -2.02
N SER A 335 -8.59 -13.17 -2.14
CA SER A 335 -9.68 -13.26 -3.11
C SER A 335 -9.23 -12.92 -4.52
N LEU A 336 -9.76 -13.60 -5.54
CA LEU A 336 -9.40 -13.41 -6.95
C LEU A 336 -10.62 -12.94 -7.75
N GLY A 337 -10.36 -12.34 -8.92
CA GLY A 337 -11.42 -11.81 -9.78
C GLY A 337 -12.36 -10.89 -9.01
N GLU A 338 -13.67 -11.05 -9.19
CA GLU A 338 -14.71 -10.26 -8.53
C GLU A 338 -15.20 -10.85 -7.19
N PHE A 339 -14.50 -11.83 -6.62
CA PHE A 339 -14.88 -12.40 -5.33
C PHE A 339 -14.31 -11.59 -4.15
N ALA A 340 -15.05 -11.47 -3.06
CA ALA A 340 -14.53 -10.98 -1.79
C ALA A 340 -15.29 -11.63 -0.65
N VAL A 341 -14.68 -11.65 0.53
CA VAL A 341 -15.25 -12.23 1.74
C VAL A 341 -15.67 -11.09 2.65
N PHE A 342 -16.96 -10.76 2.68
CA PHE A 342 -17.49 -9.70 3.54
C PHE A 342 -17.84 -10.23 4.94
N SER A 343 -18.02 -9.28 5.86
CA SER A 343 -18.69 -9.55 7.13
C SER A 343 -19.56 -8.38 7.54
N SER A 344 -20.88 -8.57 7.53
CA SER A 344 -21.84 -7.58 8.04
C SER A 344 -21.70 -7.35 9.54
N ARG A 345 -21.23 -8.34 10.30
CA ARG A 345 -21.05 -8.25 11.74
C ARG A 345 -19.84 -7.43 12.15
N TRP A 346 -18.69 -7.63 11.50
CA TRP A 346 -17.41 -7.05 11.93
C TRP A 346 -16.95 -5.90 11.04
N PHE A 347 -17.36 -5.91 9.76
CA PHE A 347 -16.85 -5.01 8.73
C PHE A 347 -17.98 -4.39 7.88
N GLY A 348 -19.12 -4.06 8.50
CA GLY A 348 -20.30 -3.55 7.78
C GLY A 348 -20.09 -2.25 6.97
N VAL A 349 -18.97 -1.54 7.14
CA VAL A 349 -18.59 -0.42 6.28
C VAL A 349 -18.17 -0.88 4.87
N GLU A 350 -17.50 -2.03 4.76
CA GLU A 350 -17.05 -2.59 3.47
C GLU A 350 -18.25 -2.90 2.56
N LEU A 351 -19.39 -3.29 3.14
CA LEU A 351 -20.63 -3.55 2.39
C LEU A 351 -21.20 -2.30 1.69
N LYS A 352 -20.76 -1.09 2.09
CA LYS A 352 -21.19 0.18 1.50
C LYS A 352 -20.26 0.68 0.41
N MET A 353 -19.11 0.04 0.21
CA MET A 353 -18.08 0.44 -0.76
C MET A 353 -18.32 -0.21 -2.12
N VAL A 354 -17.75 0.39 -3.17
CA VAL A 354 -17.80 -0.09 -4.56
C VAL A 354 -16.43 -0.60 -5.00
N GLY A 355 -15.39 0.23 -4.89
CA GLY A 355 -14.01 -0.16 -5.17
C GLY A 355 -13.39 -0.94 -4.00
N PHE A 356 -12.57 -1.94 -4.32
CA PHE A 356 -11.79 -2.72 -3.37
C PHE A 356 -10.38 -3.05 -3.87
N HIS A 357 -9.49 -3.26 -2.91
CA HIS A 357 -8.13 -3.73 -3.08
C HIS A 357 -7.74 -4.58 -1.87
N GLY A 358 -6.56 -5.19 -1.90
CA GLY A 358 -5.97 -5.92 -0.78
C GLY A 358 -5.43 -7.30 -1.14
N SER A 359 -5.84 -7.87 -2.28
CA SER A 359 -5.42 -9.21 -2.69
C SER A 359 -4.15 -9.22 -3.55
N LEU A 360 -3.84 -10.38 -4.13
CA LEU A 360 -2.64 -10.67 -4.89
C LEU A 360 -2.87 -10.62 -6.41
N THR A 361 -3.94 -9.98 -6.88
CA THR A 361 -4.19 -9.88 -8.32
C THR A 361 -3.28 -8.84 -8.96
N ALA A 362 -2.93 -9.02 -10.24
CA ALA A 362 -2.11 -8.05 -10.97
C ALA A 362 -2.67 -6.61 -10.90
N THR A 363 -4.00 -6.47 -11.00
CA THR A 363 -4.73 -5.19 -10.92
C THR A 363 -4.53 -4.49 -9.58
N GLU A 364 -4.41 -5.24 -8.48
CA GLU A 364 -4.23 -4.68 -7.14
C GLU A 364 -2.73 -4.49 -6.80
N MET A 365 -1.86 -5.40 -7.27
CA MET A 365 -0.45 -5.46 -6.89
C MET A 365 0.47 -4.57 -7.71
N THR A 366 0.10 -4.23 -8.95
CA THR A 366 0.97 -3.53 -9.91
C THR A 366 0.70 -2.04 -9.88
N VAL A 367 1.71 -1.26 -9.50
CA VAL A 367 1.63 0.21 -9.41
C VAL A 367 2.60 0.86 -10.40
N PRO A 368 2.30 2.06 -10.92
CA PRO A 368 3.16 2.70 -11.91
C PRO A 368 4.45 3.21 -11.25
N LEU A 369 5.56 3.21 -12.00
CA LEU A 369 6.72 4.05 -11.69
C LEU A 369 6.84 5.10 -12.78
N LEU A 370 6.46 6.33 -12.46
CA LEU A 370 6.52 7.47 -13.37
C LEU A 370 7.67 8.37 -12.96
N VAL A 371 8.53 8.73 -13.91
CA VAL A 371 9.71 9.56 -13.66
C VAL A 371 9.74 10.68 -14.67
N ASP A 372 9.74 11.92 -14.20
CA ASP A 372 10.01 13.13 -14.99
C ASP A 372 11.23 13.81 -14.38
N ALA A 373 12.35 13.78 -15.10
CA ALA A 373 13.66 14.17 -14.59
C ALA A 373 14.32 15.23 -15.48
N PRO A 374 15.36 15.93 -15.00
CA PRO A 374 16.08 16.88 -15.82
C PRO A 374 16.71 16.20 -17.04
N GLY A 375 16.40 16.70 -18.24
CA GLY A 375 16.97 16.19 -19.49
C GLY A 375 16.35 14.92 -20.05
N SER A 376 15.18 14.48 -19.53
CA SER A 376 14.35 13.40 -20.11
C SER A 376 13.50 13.86 -21.29
#